data_AF-A0A2W4L9Q0-F1
#
_entry.id   AF-A0A2W4L9Q0-F1
#
_cell.length_a   1.000
_cell.length_b   1.000
_cell.length_c   1.000
_cell.angle_alpha   90.00
_cell.angle_beta   90.00
_cell.angle_gamma   90.00
#
_symmetry.space_group_name_H-M   'P 1'
#
loop_
_entity.id
_entity.type
_entity.pdbx_description
1 polymer ?
#
loop_
_entity_poly.entity_id
_entity_poly.type
_entity_poly.pdbx_seq_one_letter_code
_entity_poly.pdbx_strand_id
1 'polypeptide(L)'
;MTDHEPRRLTDGRANDQLLYFTSPSLTADDRTLVFISDRDSPVPKDRDPRAAVNLYALDRDTGQVRRLTDNDEGYLRSYVYFEGLHERGLGLASPCLHAASGDVYYIQGRELRCVNVRGGAPRTLAELPAGQVTGFTHVSDDNTRICVPTIDAAAFADVKAIDATVQRLGFAGHLRVFDTATGAE
;
A
#
# COMPACT_ATOMS: atom_id res chain seq x y z
N MET A 1 13.57 25.17 -24.16
CA MET A 1 13.37 24.81 -22.74
C MET A 1 12.15 25.59 -22.30
N THR A 2 10.98 24.96 -22.25
CA THR A 2 9.81 25.58 -21.65
C THR A 2 10.08 25.66 -20.15
N ASP A 3 10.04 26.87 -19.62
CA ASP A 3 10.25 27.14 -18.20
C ASP A 3 9.03 26.57 -17.45
N HIS A 4 9.17 25.36 -16.91
CA HIS A 4 8.11 24.75 -16.13
C HIS A 4 8.28 25.21 -14.68
N GLU A 5 7.56 26.26 -14.30
CA GLU A 5 7.50 26.65 -12.90
C GLU A 5 6.97 25.48 -12.04
N PRO A 6 7.65 25.15 -10.93
CA PRO A 6 7.18 24.13 -10.00
C PRO A 6 5.78 24.47 -9.49
N ARG A 7 4.83 23.55 -9.69
CA ARG A 7 3.46 23.71 -9.19
C ARG A 7 3.26 22.91 -7.91
N ARG A 8 2.79 23.58 -6.86
CA ARG A 8 2.36 22.94 -5.61
C ARG A 8 1.05 22.16 -5.84
N LEU A 9 1.03 20.86 -5.50
CA LEU A 9 -0.14 20.00 -5.64
C LEU A 9 -0.89 19.77 -4.32
N THR A 10 -0.23 19.92 -3.17
CA THR A 10 -0.79 19.65 -1.84
C THR A 10 -0.58 20.83 -0.90
N ASP A 11 -1.42 20.94 0.15
CA ASP A 11 -1.46 22.10 1.04
C ASP A 11 -0.69 21.93 2.36
N GLY A 12 -0.08 20.76 2.59
CA GLY A 12 0.75 20.46 3.76
C GLY A 12 -0.02 20.32 5.08
N ARG A 13 -1.35 20.22 5.03
CA ARG A 13 -2.18 20.04 6.24
C ARG A 13 -2.20 18.60 6.77
N ALA A 14 -1.78 17.65 5.93
CA ALA A 14 -1.71 16.23 6.23
C ALA A 14 -0.40 15.67 5.67
N ASN A 15 -0.06 14.45 6.09
CA ASN A 15 1.01 13.71 5.46
C ASN A 15 0.53 13.24 4.08
N ASP A 16 1.14 13.73 3.00
CA ASP A 16 0.88 13.27 1.65
C ASP A 16 2.12 12.55 1.13
N GLN A 17 2.11 11.22 1.32
CA GLN A 17 3.24 10.35 1.04
C GLN A 17 3.05 9.70 -0.33
N LEU A 18 4.05 9.82 -1.22
CA LEU A 18 4.10 9.03 -2.45
C LEU A 18 4.05 7.53 -2.14
N LEU A 19 3.60 6.73 -3.11
CA LEU A 19 3.76 5.29 -3.04
C LEU A 19 5.24 4.93 -2.86
N TYR A 20 5.51 3.82 -2.21
CA TYR A 20 6.86 3.43 -1.87
C TYR A 20 7.71 3.23 -3.15
N PHE A 21 9.04 3.33 -3.05
CA PHE A 21 9.93 3.45 -4.23
C PHE A 21 9.85 2.30 -5.25
N THR A 22 9.20 1.18 -4.90
CA THR A 22 8.93 0.04 -5.80
C THR A 22 7.72 0.24 -6.70
N SER A 23 6.98 1.35 -6.58
CA SER A 23 5.79 1.66 -7.37
C SER A 23 5.77 3.13 -7.80
N PRO A 24 5.42 3.45 -9.06
CA PRO A 24 5.13 4.83 -9.44
C PRO A 24 3.92 5.33 -8.65
N SER A 25 3.86 6.64 -8.44
CA SER A 25 2.68 7.32 -7.87
C SER A 25 1.82 8.00 -8.94
N LEU A 26 2.22 7.96 -10.22
CA LEU A 26 1.57 8.70 -11.28
C LEU A 26 1.06 7.73 -12.34
N THR A 27 -0.16 7.95 -12.84
CA THR A 27 -0.66 7.24 -14.01
C THR A 27 0.14 7.59 -15.26
N ALA A 28 0.16 6.69 -16.24
CA ALA A 28 0.98 6.85 -17.46
C ALA A 28 0.55 8.04 -18.35
N ASP A 29 -0.67 8.54 -18.16
CA ASP A 29 -1.20 9.74 -18.81
C ASP A 29 -0.84 11.05 -18.06
N ASP A 30 -0.01 10.97 -17.02
CA ASP A 30 0.35 12.03 -16.12
C ASP A 30 -0.86 12.72 -15.44
N ARG A 31 -2.07 12.15 -15.45
CA ARG A 31 -3.25 12.88 -14.97
C ARG A 31 -3.55 12.66 -13.50
N THR A 32 -3.29 11.47 -12.97
CA THR A 32 -3.68 11.11 -11.61
C THR A 32 -2.47 10.76 -10.75
N LEU A 33 -2.28 11.54 -9.68
CA LEU A 33 -1.30 11.26 -8.62
C LEU A 33 -1.98 10.41 -7.54
N VAL A 34 -1.46 9.22 -7.28
CA VAL A 34 -1.87 8.31 -6.21
C VAL A 34 -0.92 8.46 -5.03
N PHE A 35 -1.46 8.66 -3.84
CA PHE A 35 -0.65 8.87 -2.65
C PHE A 35 -1.37 8.35 -1.40
N ILE A 36 -0.59 8.11 -0.35
CA ILE A 36 -1.05 7.69 0.96
C ILE A 36 -1.21 8.95 1.82
N SER A 37 -2.31 9.08 2.55
CA SER A 37 -2.53 10.23 3.43
C SER A 37 -3.31 9.91 4.68
N ASP A 38 -3.03 10.67 5.75
CA ASP A 38 -3.76 10.67 7.02
C ASP A 38 -4.72 11.86 7.13
N ARG A 39 -5.05 12.51 6.01
CA ARG A 39 -5.87 13.73 5.95
C ARG A 39 -7.25 13.65 6.60
N ASP A 40 -7.84 12.47 6.66
CA ASP A 40 -9.14 12.25 7.30
C ASP A 40 -9.01 11.86 8.78
N SER A 41 -7.78 11.74 9.29
CA SER A 41 -7.53 11.35 10.68
C SER A 41 -7.45 12.56 11.61
N PRO A 42 -8.02 12.47 12.82
CA PRO A 42 -7.84 13.50 13.85
C PRO A 42 -6.44 13.51 14.46
N VAL A 43 -5.63 12.46 14.23
CA VAL A 43 -4.28 12.31 14.77
C VAL A 43 -3.33 11.93 13.63
N PRO A 44 -2.18 12.60 13.49
CA PRO A 44 -1.16 12.24 12.50
C PRO A 44 -0.62 10.80 12.69
N LYS A 45 -0.32 10.12 11.58
CA LYS A 45 0.14 8.71 11.59
C LYS A 45 1.50 8.49 12.24
N ASP A 46 2.35 9.52 12.29
CA ASP A 46 3.65 9.49 12.96
C ASP A 46 3.52 9.52 14.50
N ARG A 47 2.32 9.78 15.02
CA ARG A 47 2.03 9.81 16.47
C ARG A 47 1.27 8.59 16.96
N ASP A 48 0.38 8.02 16.15
CA ASP A 48 -0.45 6.87 16.54
C ASP A 48 -0.64 5.90 15.36
N PRO A 49 -0.29 4.60 15.51
CA PRO A 49 -0.55 3.60 14.47
C PRO A 49 -2.05 3.37 14.16
N ARG A 50 -2.95 3.88 14.99
CA ARG A 50 -4.40 3.87 14.78
C ARG A 50 -4.91 5.06 13.95
N ALA A 51 -4.05 5.99 13.56
CA ALA A 51 -4.43 7.07 12.66
C ALA A 51 -5.05 6.50 11.37
N ALA A 52 -6.20 7.03 10.96
CA ALA A 52 -6.87 6.60 9.74
C ALA A 52 -6.03 7.01 8.53
N VAL A 53 -5.38 6.04 7.88
CA VAL A 53 -4.54 6.26 6.71
C VAL A 53 -5.18 5.61 5.49
N ASN A 54 -5.30 6.34 4.39
CA ASN A 54 -5.96 5.86 3.18
C ASN A 54 -5.15 6.18 1.93
N LEU A 55 -5.48 5.50 0.83
CA LEU A 55 -5.04 5.89 -0.50
C LEU A 55 -5.97 6.96 -1.05
N TYR A 56 -5.37 7.91 -1.78
CA TYR A 56 -6.08 8.99 -2.43
C TYR A 56 -5.56 9.16 -3.86
N ALA A 57 -6.46 9.62 -4.74
CA ALA A 57 -6.15 10.06 -6.08
C ALA A 57 -6.33 11.57 -6.17
N LEU A 58 -5.30 12.29 -6.61
CA LEU A 58 -5.36 13.70 -6.99
C LEU A 58 -5.39 13.81 -8.51
N ASP A 59 -6.42 14.46 -9.03
CA ASP A 59 -6.48 14.89 -10.41
C ASP A 59 -5.60 16.12 -10.60
N ARG A 60 -4.56 16.03 -11.42
CA ARG A 60 -3.56 17.09 -11.60
C ARG A 60 -4.09 18.28 -12.39
N ASP A 61 -5.17 18.14 -13.15
CA ASP A 61 -5.72 19.25 -13.93
C ASP A 61 -6.58 20.15 -13.04
N THR A 62 -7.38 19.54 -12.17
CA THR A 62 -8.40 20.21 -11.34
C THR A 62 -7.97 20.39 -9.88
N GLY A 63 -6.97 19.65 -9.40
CA GLY A 63 -6.57 19.60 -8.00
C GLY A 63 -7.55 18.85 -7.09
N GLN A 64 -8.58 18.22 -7.66
CA GLN A 64 -9.57 17.46 -6.88
C GLN A 64 -8.92 16.20 -6.28
N VAL A 65 -9.19 15.95 -5.00
CA VAL A 65 -8.73 14.75 -4.31
C VAL A 65 -9.90 13.85 -3.97
N ARG A 66 -9.75 12.55 -4.25
CA ARG A 66 -10.72 11.52 -3.94
C ARG A 66 -10.07 10.38 -3.13
N ARG A 67 -10.73 9.95 -2.05
CA ARG A 67 -10.36 8.76 -1.28
C ARG A 67 -10.62 7.50 -2.10
N LEU A 68 -9.67 6.56 -2.07
CA LEU A 68 -9.71 5.30 -2.82
C LEU A 68 -10.01 4.08 -1.93
N THR A 69 -9.67 4.14 -0.65
CA THR A 69 -9.84 3.04 0.31
C THR A 69 -10.80 3.39 1.43
N ASP A 70 -11.34 2.38 2.07
CA ASP A 70 -12.30 2.44 3.17
C ASP A 70 -11.67 1.99 4.50
N ASN A 71 -10.42 2.40 4.74
CA ASN A 71 -9.68 2.02 5.95
C ASN A 71 -9.84 3.04 7.07
N ASP A 72 -10.39 2.60 8.21
CA ASP A 72 -10.46 3.37 9.46
C ASP A 72 -9.74 2.65 10.62
N GLU A 73 -8.97 1.60 10.34
CA GLU A 73 -8.38 0.72 11.36
C GLU A 73 -6.91 1.00 11.67
N GLY A 74 -6.34 2.12 11.19
CA GLY A 74 -4.92 2.41 11.34
C GLY A 74 -4.07 1.94 10.16
N TYR A 75 -2.78 1.69 10.39
CA TYR A 75 -1.92 1.05 9.39
C TYR A 75 -1.37 -0.29 9.85
N LEU A 76 -1.19 -1.18 8.87
CA LEU A 76 -0.80 -2.57 9.05
C LEU A 76 0.68 -2.71 9.38
N ARG A 77 0.97 -3.58 10.35
CA ARG A 77 2.32 -4.04 10.64
C ARG A 77 2.91 -4.76 9.43
N SER A 78 4.10 -4.35 9.03
CA SER A 78 4.88 -4.98 7.96
C SER A 78 6.32 -5.16 8.40
N TYR A 79 7.14 -5.83 7.59
CA TYR A 79 8.59 -5.86 7.82
C TYR A 79 9.30 -4.54 7.45
N VAL A 80 8.53 -3.49 7.13
CA VAL A 80 8.98 -2.12 6.84
C VAL A 80 8.47 -1.14 7.89
N TYR A 81 7.23 -1.35 8.37
CA TYR A 81 6.55 -0.57 9.40
C TYR A 81 6.26 -1.48 10.60
N PHE A 82 7.22 -1.59 11.52
CA PHE A 82 7.19 -2.56 12.63
C PHE A 82 6.18 -2.20 13.72
N GLU A 83 5.88 -0.91 13.85
CA GLU A 83 4.98 -0.29 14.83
C GLU A 83 3.49 -0.37 14.44
N GLY A 84 3.21 -0.79 13.20
CA GLY A 84 1.84 -0.96 12.72
C GLY A 84 1.05 -2.02 13.50
N LEU A 85 -0.24 -2.09 13.20
CA LEU A 85 -1.17 -2.99 13.88
C LEU A 85 -1.13 -4.38 13.26
N HIS A 86 -1.18 -5.41 14.10
CA HIS A 86 -1.21 -6.79 13.63
C HIS A 86 -2.53 -7.06 12.89
N GLU A 87 -2.42 -7.48 11.62
CA GLU A 87 -3.53 -7.93 10.75
C GLU A 87 -4.67 -6.94 10.56
N ARG A 88 -4.47 -5.64 10.84
CA ARG A 88 -5.47 -4.59 10.67
C ARG A 88 -4.86 -3.33 10.08
N GLY A 89 -5.70 -2.53 9.42
CA GLY A 89 -5.27 -1.27 8.84
C GLY A 89 -4.70 -1.40 7.42
N LEU A 90 -4.31 -0.28 6.83
CA LEU A 90 -3.71 -0.22 5.49
C LEU A 90 -2.21 -0.54 5.53
N GLY A 91 -1.72 -1.45 4.69
CA GLY A 91 -0.29 -1.70 4.55
C GLY A 91 0.40 -0.58 3.78
N LEU A 92 1.19 0.27 4.45
CA LEU A 92 1.79 1.47 3.85
C LEU A 92 2.88 1.17 2.80
N ALA A 93 3.58 0.03 2.94
CA ALA A 93 4.58 -0.44 1.97
C ALA A 93 3.97 -1.24 0.81
N SER A 94 2.70 -1.63 0.94
CA SER A 94 2.05 -2.54 0.01
C SER A 94 1.48 -1.93 -1.27
N PRO A 95 1.12 -0.63 -1.38
CA PRO A 95 0.40 -0.17 -2.55
C PRO A 95 1.27 -0.22 -3.79
N CYS A 96 0.75 -0.80 -4.87
CA CYS A 96 1.41 -0.90 -6.16
C CYS A 96 0.43 -0.46 -7.26
N LEU A 97 0.81 0.59 -7.99
CA LEU A 97 0.04 1.16 -9.10
C LEU A 97 0.50 0.53 -10.42
N HIS A 98 -0.43 -0.08 -11.13
CA HIS A 98 -0.26 -0.33 -12.55
C HIS A 98 -0.61 0.95 -13.34
N ALA A 99 0.41 1.73 -13.69
CA ALA A 99 0.25 3.10 -14.18
C ALA A 99 -0.59 3.23 -15.47
N ALA A 100 -0.57 2.22 -16.34
CA ALA A 100 -1.31 2.24 -17.60
C ALA A 100 -2.83 2.04 -17.41
N SER A 101 -3.24 1.08 -16.57
CA SER A 101 -4.67 0.83 -16.29
C SER A 101 -5.24 1.76 -15.22
N GLY A 102 -4.40 2.21 -14.28
CA GLY A 102 -4.83 2.94 -13.10
C GLY A 102 -5.28 2.04 -11.95
N ASP A 103 -5.05 0.73 -12.03
CA ASP A 103 -5.33 -0.19 -10.93
C ASP A 103 -4.28 -0.05 -9.83
N VAL A 104 -4.75 0.06 -8.59
CA VAL A 104 -3.90 0.10 -7.40
C VAL A 104 -4.20 -1.14 -6.58
N TYR A 105 -3.19 -1.99 -6.43
CA TYR A 105 -3.20 -3.15 -5.56
C TYR A 105 -2.66 -2.75 -4.20
N TYR A 106 -3.26 -3.25 -3.13
CA TYR A 106 -2.86 -2.91 -1.77
C TYR A 106 -3.30 -3.98 -0.78
N ILE A 107 -2.68 -4.00 0.40
CA ILE A 107 -3.10 -4.86 1.51
C ILE A 107 -3.85 -4.02 2.55
N GLN A 108 -5.02 -4.50 2.97
CA GLN A 108 -5.78 -3.95 4.09
C GLN A 108 -6.15 -5.09 5.04
N GLY A 109 -5.64 -5.05 6.26
CA GLY A 109 -5.66 -6.20 7.17
C GLY A 109 -4.93 -7.40 6.55
N ARG A 110 -5.66 -8.45 6.24
CA ARG A 110 -5.15 -9.63 5.50
C ARG A 110 -5.59 -9.68 4.04
N GLU A 111 -6.39 -8.73 3.60
CA GLU A 111 -6.97 -8.76 2.27
C GLU A 111 -6.02 -8.14 1.26
N LEU A 112 -5.73 -8.87 0.18
CA LEU A 112 -5.19 -8.30 -1.04
C LEU A 112 -6.36 -7.70 -1.83
N ARG A 113 -6.33 -6.38 -2.01
CA ARG A 113 -7.42 -5.60 -2.63
C ARG A 113 -6.92 -4.85 -3.85
N CYS A 114 -7.88 -4.47 -4.69
CA CYS A 114 -7.66 -3.68 -5.90
C CYS A 114 -8.72 -2.59 -6.01
N VAL A 115 -8.32 -1.38 -6.41
CA VAL A 115 -9.24 -0.28 -6.77
C VAL A 115 -8.69 0.47 -7.97
N ASN A 116 -9.55 0.94 -8.86
CA ASN A 116 -9.11 1.77 -10.00
C ASN A 116 -9.18 3.27 -9.66
N VAL A 117 -8.13 4.00 -9.99
CA VAL A 117 -7.99 5.43 -9.65
C VAL A 117 -8.94 6.32 -10.46
N ARG A 118 -9.51 5.81 -11.55
CA ARG A 118 -10.52 6.50 -12.37
C ARG A 118 -11.94 6.28 -11.85
N GLY A 119 -12.15 5.34 -10.94
CA GLY A 119 -13.45 5.09 -10.29
C GLY A 119 -13.72 3.61 -10.05
N GLY A 120 -14.91 3.29 -9.52
CA GLY A 120 -15.30 1.94 -9.15
C GLY A 120 -15.10 1.64 -7.66
N ALA A 121 -15.75 0.57 -7.20
CA ALA A 121 -15.62 0.10 -5.83
C ALA A 121 -14.33 -0.74 -5.69
N PRO A 122 -13.64 -0.66 -4.54
CA PRO A 122 -12.59 -1.61 -4.21
C PRO A 122 -13.14 -3.05 -4.23
N ARG A 123 -12.29 -3.99 -4.65
CA ARG A 123 -12.58 -5.43 -4.61
C ARG A 123 -11.48 -6.18 -3.89
N THR A 124 -11.85 -7.23 -3.17
CA THR A 124 -10.92 -8.19 -2.58
C THR A 124 -10.57 -9.25 -3.63
N LEU A 125 -9.28 -9.52 -3.80
CA LEU A 125 -8.75 -10.56 -4.69
C LEU A 125 -8.56 -11.86 -3.92
N ALA A 126 -7.85 -11.77 -2.81
CA ALA A 126 -7.43 -12.90 -2.01
C ALA A 126 -7.26 -12.48 -0.56
N GLU A 127 -7.14 -13.47 0.31
CA GLU A 127 -6.88 -13.29 1.72
C GLU A 127 -5.55 -13.97 2.08
N LEU A 128 -4.63 -13.20 2.63
CA LEU A 128 -3.31 -13.69 3.03
C LEU A 128 -3.43 -14.58 4.28
N PRO A 129 -2.49 -15.54 4.47
CA PRO A 129 -2.48 -16.40 5.64
C PRO A 129 -2.39 -15.59 6.94
N ALA A 130 -3.13 -16.05 7.95
CA ALA A 130 -3.05 -15.50 9.29
C ALA A 130 -1.65 -15.72 9.91
N GLY A 131 -1.28 -14.86 10.84
CA GLY A 131 0.00 -14.86 11.54
C GLY A 131 1.18 -14.40 10.69
N GLN A 132 0.97 -13.94 9.45
CA GLN A 132 2.03 -13.50 8.55
C GLN A 132 2.08 -11.98 8.42
N VAL A 133 3.28 -11.45 8.19
CA VAL A 133 3.51 -10.07 7.75
C VAL A 133 3.96 -10.04 6.30
N THR A 134 3.73 -8.89 5.67
CA THR A 134 4.09 -8.62 4.28
C THR A 134 4.88 -7.31 4.18
N GLY A 135 5.14 -6.83 2.97
CA GLY A 135 5.75 -5.53 2.71
C GLY A 135 5.51 -5.11 1.26
N PHE A 136 6.57 -5.04 0.45
CA PHE A 136 6.47 -4.53 -0.92
C PHE A 136 5.72 -5.52 -1.83
N THR A 137 4.68 -5.04 -2.51
CA THR A 137 4.01 -5.81 -3.56
C THR A 137 4.44 -5.32 -4.94
N HIS A 138 4.24 -6.15 -5.95
CA HIS A 138 4.59 -5.78 -7.33
C HIS A 138 3.61 -6.39 -8.34
N VAL A 139 2.96 -5.52 -9.12
CA VAL A 139 2.09 -5.93 -10.24
C VAL A 139 2.92 -6.12 -11.50
N SER A 140 2.61 -7.13 -12.31
CA SER A 140 3.27 -7.34 -13.61
C SER A 140 2.91 -6.24 -14.61
N ASP A 141 3.81 -6.03 -15.58
CA ASP A 141 3.65 -5.01 -16.64
C ASP A 141 2.38 -5.18 -17.49
N ASP A 142 1.90 -6.42 -17.63
CA ASP A 142 0.67 -6.75 -18.35
C ASP A 142 -0.58 -6.73 -17.45
N ASN A 143 -0.41 -6.37 -16.18
CA ASN A 143 -1.44 -6.31 -15.14
C ASN A 143 -2.17 -7.64 -14.89
N THR A 144 -1.56 -8.79 -15.23
CA THR A 144 -2.18 -10.12 -15.03
C THR A 144 -1.79 -10.80 -13.74
N ARG A 145 -0.71 -10.35 -13.08
CA ARG A 145 -0.16 -10.96 -11.86
C ARG A 145 0.18 -9.90 -10.81
N ILE A 146 0.00 -10.24 -9.54
CA ILE A 146 0.44 -9.44 -8.39
C ILE A 146 1.24 -10.33 -7.43
N CYS A 147 2.49 -9.95 -7.16
CA CYS A 147 3.37 -10.65 -6.24
C CYS A 147 3.29 -10.04 -4.84
N VAL A 148 3.11 -10.89 -3.82
CA VAL A 148 3.05 -10.53 -2.41
C VAL A 148 4.02 -11.39 -1.59
N PRO A 149 5.08 -10.80 -1.01
CA PRO A 149 5.96 -11.49 -0.08
C PRO A 149 5.28 -11.67 1.27
N THR A 150 5.46 -12.84 1.89
CA THR A 150 4.94 -13.12 3.23
C THR A 150 5.94 -13.92 4.06
N ILE A 151 5.93 -13.73 5.36
CA ILE A 151 6.70 -14.51 6.34
C ILE A 151 5.97 -14.45 7.69
N ASP A 152 6.20 -15.43 8.56
CA ASP A 152 5.66 -15.42 9.91
C ASP A 152 5.99 -14.11 10.66
N ALA A 153 4.99 -13.52 11.30
CA ALA A 153 5.11 -12.25 12.02
C ALA A 153 6.11 -12.31 13.18
N ALA A 154 6.28 -13.50 13.79
CA ALA A 154 7.21 -13.70 14.89
C ALA A 154 8.68 -13.61 14.46
N ALA A 155 8.97 -13.66 13.15
CA ALA A 155 10.30 -13.35 12.62
C ALA A 155 10.80 -11.96 13.05
N PHE A 156 9.88 -11.03 13.33
CA PHE A 156 10.16 -9.65 13.73
C PHE A 156 9.86 -9.37 15.20
N ALA A 157 9.83 -10.39 16.05
CA ALA A 157 9.67 -10.22 17.50
C ALA A 157 10.85 -9.46 18.13
N ASP A 158 12.07 -9.70 17.63
CA ASP A 158 13.25 -8.88 17.90
C ASP A 158 13.85 -8.41 16.57
N VAL A 159 13.58 -7.15 16.23
CA VAL A 159 14.05 -6.53 14.98
C VAL A 159 15.58 -6.46 14.89
N LYS A 160 16.31 -6.63 16.00
CA LYS A 160 17.79 -6.68 16.01
C LYS A 160 18.34 -8.08 15.75
N ALA A 161 17.49 -9.11 15.76
CA ALA A 161 17.87 -10.51 15.66
C ALA A 161 16.96 -11.30 14.70
N ILE A 162 16.48 -10.65 13.63
CA ILE A 162 15.52 -11.24 12.67
C ILE A 162 16.07 -12.54 12.08
N ASP A 163 17.27 -12.52 11.51
CA ASP A 163 17.88 -13.71 10.89
C ASP A 163 18.06 -14.86 11.88
N ALA A 164 18.61 -14.59 13.06
CA ALA A 164 18.76 -15.58 14.12
C ALA A 164 17.40 -16.15 14.58
N THR A 165 16.35 -15.32 14.62
CA THR A 165 14.99 -15.74 14.98
C THR A 165 14.38 -16.64 13.90
N VAL A 166 14.51 -16.25 12.63
CA VAL A 166 14.04 -17.04 11.47
C VAL A 166 14.72 -18.41 11.45
N GLN A 167 16.05 -18.46 11.60
CA GLN A 167 16.79 -19.72 11.60
C GLN A 167 16.43 -20.61 12.80
N ARG A 168 16.33 -20.04 14.00
CA ARG A 168 16.01 -20.77 15.23
C ARG A 168 14.60 -21.35 15.22
N LEU A 169 13.62 -20.62 14.68
CA LEU A 169 12.22 -21.03 14.63
C LEU A 169 11.85 -21.76 13.33
N GLY A 170 12.75 -21.81 12.35
CA GLY A 170 12.53 -22.50 11.08
C GLY A 170 11.48 -21.84 10.20
N PHE A 171 11.36 -20.51 10.25
CA PHE A 171 10.38 -19.79 9.43
C PHE A 171 10.78 -19.75 7.96
N ALA A 172 9.80 -19.90 7.07
CA ALA A 172 9.96 -19.77 5.63
C ALA A 172 9.32 -18.47 5.14
N GLY A 173 10.05 -17.75 4.30
CA GLY A 173 9.50 -16.66 3.50
C GLY A 173 8.89 -17.22 2.21
N HIS A 174 7.80 -16.62 1.74
CA HIS A 174 7.12 -16.98 0.51
C HIS A 174 6.98 -15.75 -0.40
N LEU A 175 7.17 -15.95 -1.70
CA LEU A 175 6.68 -15.05 -2.73
C LEU A 175 5.42 -15.67 -3.32
N ARG A 176 4.27 -15.06 -3.01
CA ARG A 176 2.96 -15.50 -3.51
C ARG A 176 2.63 -14.69 -4.74
N VAL A 177 2.10 -15.32 -5.78
CA VAL A 177 1.74 -14.63 -7.02
C VAL A 177 0.27 -14.89 -7.28
N PHE A 178 -0.54 -13.85 -7.37
CA PHE A 178 -1.97 -13.99 -7.60
C PHE A 178 -2.34 -13.51 -9.00
N ASP A 179 -3.29 -14.19 -9.62
CA ASP A 179 -3.98 -13.71 -10.82
C ASP A 179 -4.84 -12.49 -10.45
N THR A 180 -4.63 -11.38 -11.16
CA THR A 180 -5.29 -10.11 -10.81
C THR A 180 -6.77 -10.10 -11.12
N ALA A 181 -7.25 -10.93 -12.05
CA ALA A 181 -8.66 -11.01 -12.40
C ALA A 181 -9.45 -11.88 -11.42
N THR A 182 -8.88 -13.03 -11.06
CA THR A 182 -9.57 -14.10 -10.31
C THR A 182 -9.17 -14.19 -8.84
N GLY A 183 -7.98 -13.69 -8.48
CA GLY A 183 -7.43 -13.83 -7.14
C GLY A 183 -6.81 -15.19 -6.82
N ALA A 184 -6.72 -16.10 -7.81
CA ALA A 184 -6.07 -17.40 -7.61
C ALA A 184 -4.55 -17.24 -7.42
N GLU A 185 -3.99 -17.90 -6.39
CA GLU A 185 -2.53 -18.02 -6.16
C GLU A 185 -1.91 -19.06 -7.12
#